data_AF-A0A849G6T3-F1
#
_entry.id   AF-A0A849G6T3-F1
#
_cell.length_a   1.000
_cell.length_b   1.000
_cell.length_c   1.000
_cell.angle_alpha   90.00
_cell.angle_beta   90.00
_cell.angle_gamma   90.00
#
_symmetry.space_group_name_H-M   'P 1'
#
loop_
_entity.id
_entity.type
_entity.pdbx_description
1 polymer ?
#
loop_
_entity_poly.entity_id
_entity_poly.type
_entity_poly.pdbx_seq_one_letter_code
_entity_poly.pdbx_strand_id
1 'polypeptide(L)' 'MTRTRCAIYTRKSSEEGLEQNFNSLDAQREACEAYIASQRHEGWALIKDRYDDGGISGGHLE' A
#
# COMPACT_ATOMS: atom_id res chain seq x y z
N MET A 1 -5.45 3.73 -25.28
CA MET A 1 -4.84 4.13 -24.00
C MET A 1 -3.99 2.99 -23.47
N THR A 2 -2.73 3.26 -23.13
CA THR A 2 -1.86 2.31 -22.44
C THR A 2 -2.31 2.19 -20.98
N ARG A 3 -2.37 0.97 -20.46
CA ARG A 3 -2.80 0.72 -19.07
C ARG A 3 -1.66 1.07 -18.11
N THR A 4 -1.90 1.96 -17.16
CA THR A 4 -0.94 2.30 -16.10
C THR A 4 -1.09 1.30 -14.98
N ARG A 5 -0.05 0.49 -14.74
CA ARG A 5 -0.03 -0.48 -13.64
C ARG A 5 0.48 0.22 -12.37
N CYS A 6 -0.31 0.17 -11.31
CA CYS A 6 -0.01 0.80 -10.04
C CYS A 6 0.35 -0.28 -9.01
N ALA A 7 1.37 -0.01 -8.20
CA ALA A 7 1.70 -0.79 -7.00
C ALA A 7 1.45 0.08 -5.77
N ILE A 8 1.12 -0.55 -4.64
CA ILE A 8 1.01 0.10 -3.34
C ILE A 8 2.06 -0.53 -2.45
N TYR A 9 2.88 0.34 -1.84
CA TYR A 9 3.82 0.00 -0.80
C TYR A 9 3.38 0.69 0.49
N THR A 10 3.21 -0.08 1.56
CA THR A 10 2.88 0.47 2.88
C THR A 10 3.99 0.16 3.87
N ARG A 11 4.16 1.02 4.88
CA ARG A 11 5.16 0.82 5.93
C ARG A 11 4.68 1.33 7.27
N LYS A 12 5.12 0.66 8.32
CA LYS A 12 4.94 1.07 9.72
C LYS A 12 6.23 0.79 10.47
N SER A 13 6.81 1.81 11.08
CA SER A 13 8.11 1.71 11.75
C SER A 13 8.07 1.05 13.13
N SER A 14 6.88 0.70 13.64
CA SER A 14 6.66 0.10 14.96
C SER A 14 5.87 -1.19 14.81
N GLU A 15 6.15 -2.16 15.68
CA GLU A 15 5.39 -3.40 15.79
C GLU A 15 4.03 -3.19 16.50
N GLU A 16 3.87 -2.10 17.25
CA GLU A 16 2.70 -1.81 18.08
C GLU A 16 1.39 -1.87 17.27
N GLY A 17 0.56 -2.90 17.47
CA GLY A 17 -0.72 -3.03 16.78
C GLY A 17 -0.64 -3.66 15.39
N LEU A 18 0.49 -4.26 15.01
CA LEU A 18 0.58 -5.06 13.77
C LEU A 18 -0.20 -6.38 13.86
N GLU A 19 -0.35 -6.90 15.07
CA GLU A 19 -1.10 -8.12 15.36
C GLU A 19 -2.62 -7.94 15.23
N GLN A 20 -3.09 -6.70 15.14
CA GLN A 20 -4.51 -6.40 14.94
C GLN A 20 -4.94 -6.85 13.55
N ASN A 21 -6.15 -7.43 13.47
CA ASN A 21 -6.76 -7.84 12.20
C ASN A 21 -6.88 -6.70 11.18
N PHE A 22 -6.92 -5.46 11.65
CA PHE A 22 -6.87 -4.26 10.85
C PHE A 22 -5.94 -3.26 11.53
N ASN A 23 -4.89 -2.83 10.84
CA ASN A 23 -3.92 -1.90 11.37
C ASN A 23 -3.61 -0.76 10.38
N SER A 24 -2.64 0.09 10.71
CA SER A 24 -2.32 1.26 9.89
C SER A 24 -1.76 0.91 8.49
N LEU A 25 -1.21 -0.28 8.27
CA LEU A 25 -0.83 -0.75 6.92
C LEU A 25 -2.08 -0.95 6.05
N ASP A 26 -3.13 -1.55 6.63
CA ASP A 26 -4.40 -1.79 5.94
C ASP A 26 -5.11 -0.47 5.62
N ALA A 27 -5.17 0.45 6.60
CA ALA A 27 -5.74 1.78 6.40
C ALA A 27 -5.00 2.57 5.29
N GLN A 28 -3.66 2.51 5.27
CA GLN A 28 -2.86 3.11 4.19
C GLN A 28 -3.19 2.49 2.84
N ARG A 29 -3.27 1.16 2.79
CA ARG A 29 -3.57 0.43 1.56
C ARG A 29 -4.93 0.81 1.03
N GLU A 30 -5.98 0.75 1.85
CA GLU A 30 -7.35 1.10 1.43
C GLU A 30 -7.43 2.53 0.87
N ALA A 31 -6.75 3.49 1.49
CA ALA A 31 -6.69 4.87 0.99
C ALA A 31 -6.02 4.94 -0.40
N CYS A 32 -4.91 4.23 -0.60
CA CYS A 32 -4.24 4.17 -1.90
C CYS A 32 -5.05 3.39 -2.95
N GLU A 33 -5.75 2.32 -2.58
CA GLU A 33 -6.63 1.57 -3.49
C GLU A 33 -7.79 2.45 -3.97
N ALA A 34 -8.41 3.22 -3.06
CA ALA A 34 -9.46 4.19 -3.40
C ALA A 34 -8.93 5.28 -4.34
N TYR A 35 -7.71 5.77 -4.12
CA TYR A 35 -7.09 6.75 -5.01
C TYR A 35 -6.81 6.18 -6.40
N ILE A 36 -6.24 4.98 -6.51
CA ILE A 36 -6.03 4.33 -7.82
C ILE A 36 -7.37 4.10 -8.53
N ALA A 37 -8.41 3.69 -7.79
CA ALA A 37 -9.73 3.45 -8.35
C ALA A 37 -10.39 4.73 -8.89
N SER A 38 -10.17 5.90 -8.28
CA SER A 38 -10.68 7.18 -8.80
C SER A 38 -10.04 7.53 -10.15
N GLN A 39 -8.79 7.09 -10.38
CA GLN A 39 -8.04 7.30 -11.62
C GLN A 39 -8.29 6.24 -12.71
N ARG A 40 -9.31 5.40 -12.56
CA ARG A 40 -9.66 4.37 -13.57
C ARG A 40 -9.85 4.93 -14.98
N HIS A 41 -10.31 6.17 -15.10
CA HIS A 41 -10.56 6.85 -16.38
C HIS A 41 -9.26 7.18 -17.13
N GLU A 42 -8.16 7.35 -16.39
CA GLU A 42 -6.80 7.49 -16.93
C GLU A 42 -6.15 6.12 -17.22
N GLY A 43 -6.91 5.03 -17.15
CA GLY A 43 -6.42 3.68 -17.42
C GLY A 43 -5.55 3.08 -16.30
N TRP A 44 -5.64 3.62 -15.09
CA TRP A 44 -4.91 3.11 -13.93
C TRP A 44 -5.51 1.79 -13.44
N ALA A 45 -4.63 0.88 -13.02
CA ALA A 45 -5.02 -0.41 -12.45
C ALA A 45 -4.01 -0.91 -11.44
N LEU A 46 -4.51 -1.24 -10.25
CA LEU A 46 -3.72 -1.89 -9.20
C LEU A 46 -3.28 -3.30 -9.62
N ILE A 47 -2.02 -3.64 -9.33
CA ILE A 47 -1.49 -5.00 -9.48
C ILE A 47 -1.84 -5.87 -8.27
N LYS A 48 -1.86 -7.19 -8.46
CA LYS A 48 -2.25 -8.13 -7.40
C LYS A 48 -1.25 -8.18 -6.23
N ASP A 49 0.02 -7.94 -6.53
CA ASP A 49 1.09 -8.06 -5.54
C ASP A 49 0.93 -7.02 -4.42
N ARG A 50 1.23 -7.47 -3.20
CA ARG A 50 1.13 -6.70 -1.97
C ARG A 50 2.52 -6.53 -1.38
N TYR A 51 2.86 -5.29 -1.01
CA TYR A 51 4.17 -4.89 -0.51
C TYR A 51 3.96 -4.11 0.78
N ASP A 52 4.25 -4.73 1.91
CA ASP A 52 4.07 -4.08 3.22
C ASP A 52 5.21 -4.43 4.15
N ASP A 53 5.72 -3.40 4.83
CA ASP A 53 6.80 -3.52 5.79
C ASP A 53 6.32 -3.08 7.19
N GLY A 54 6.06 -4.05 8.06
CA GLY A 54 5.70 -3.82 9.45
C GLY A 54 6.91 -3.94 10.38
N GLY A 55 7.08 -3.00 11.30
CA GLY A 55 8.21 -2.97 12.25
C GLY A 55 9.52 -2.49 11.63
N ILE A 56 9.51 -2.10 10.34
CA ILE A 56 10.70 -1.68 9.61
C ILE A 56 10.68 -0.16 9.45
N SER A 57 11.79 0.47 9.86
CA SER A 57 11.94 1.92 9.76
C SER A 57 12.36 2.38 8.37
N GLY A 58 12.27 3.69 8.12
CA GLY A 58 12.78 4.30 6.88
C GLY A 58 14.30 4.30 6.71
N GLY A 59 15.05 3.98 7.77
CA GLY A 59 16.51 3.89 7.72
C GLY A 59 17.04 2.48 7.48
N HIS A 60 16.15 1.49 7.29
CA HIS A 60 16.55 0.11 7.01
C HIS A 60 16.96 -0.03 5.53
N LEU A 61 18.19 -0.49 5.29
CA LEU A 61 18.84 -0.58 3.96
C LEU A 61 19.35 -1.99 3.65
N GLU A 62 19.03 -2.98 4.48
CA GLU A 62 19.38 -4.39 4.23
C GLU A 62 18.65 -4.96 3.01
#